data_AF-A0A292YP34-F1
#
_entry.id   AF-A0A292YP34-F1
#
_cell.length_a   1.000
_cell.length_b   1.000
_cell.length_c   1.000
_cell.angle_alpha   90.00
_cell.angle_beta   90.00
_cell.angle_gamma   90.00
#
_symmetry.space_group_name_H-M   'P 1'
#
loop_
_entity.id
_entity.type
_entity.pdbx_description
1 polymer ?
#
loop_
_entity_poly.entity_id
_entity_poly.type
_entity_poly.pdbx_seq_one_letter_code
_entity_poly.pdbx_strand_id
1 'polypeptide(L)'
;MWEGEPGDTRTLTFAELADEVSRLAAGLLDVGVGEGDVVAIYMPNLGEAFTTIHACNRIGAVYTVLFSGFGEEAVASRLQAARAAVVVVADSSYRRGKRIPLLETLRAARSRTPGVRATVVVDRTGDAVPLVEGERSYADVLAAGADGPRRSRWTPTPRRS
;
A
#
# COMPACT_ATOMS: atom_id res chain seq x y z
N MET A 1 -14.37 -11.55 3.97
CA MET A 1 -13.45 -12.52 4.57
C MET A 1 -12.23 -12.61 3.67
N TRP A 2 -11.05 -12.45 4.24
CA TRP A 2 -9.75 -12.65 3.61
C TRP A 2 -9.07 -13.87 4.25
N GLU A 3 -8.32 -14.64 3.46
CA GLU A 3 -7.57 -15.82 3.89
C GLU A 3 -6.16 -15.78 3.28
N GLY A 4 -5.15 -15.87 4.14
CA GLY A 4 -3.74 -15.94 3.78
C GLY A 4 -3.23 -17.37 3.63
N GLU A 5 -2.08 -17.54 2.99
CA GLU A 5 -1.47 -18.86 2.77
C GLU A 5 -1.10 -19.63 4.07
N PRO A 6 -0.71 -18.97 5.19
CA PRO A 6 -0.61 -19.60 6.50
C PRO A 6 -1.94 -20.06 7.12
N GLY A 7 -3.08 -19.87 6.44
CA GLY A 7 -4.42 -20.14 6.96
C GLY A 7 -4.94 -19.05 7.91
N ASP A 8 -4.25 -17.92 8.01
CA ASP A 8 -4.73 -16.77 8.76
C ASP A 8 -5.91 -16.12 8.04
N THR A 9 -6.95 -15.80 8.79
CA THR A 9 -8.15 -15.18 8.24
C THR A 9 -8.42 -13.85 8.90
N ARG A 10 -8.93 -12.91 8.12
CA ARG A 10 -9.42 -11.62 8.60
C ARG A 10 -10.80 -11.36 8.02
N THR A 11 -11.75 -11.04 8.89
CA THR A 11 -13.07 -10.61 8.45
C THR A 11 -13.21 -9.14 8.72
N LEU A 12 -13.59 -8.40 7.67
CA LEU A 12 -13.92 -6.99 7.73
C LEU A 12 -15.34 -6.84 7.22
N THR A 13 -16.15 -6.09 7.95
CA THR A 13 -17.41 -5.54 7.47
C THR A 13 -17.15 -4.42 6.47
N PHE A 14 -18.15 -4.06 5.67
CA PHE A 14 -18.03 -2.91 4.77
C PHE A 14 -17.80 -1.60 5.53
N ALA A 15 -18.33 -1.47 6.75
CA ALA A 15 -18.14 -0.28 7.58
C ALA A 15 -16.69 -0.15 8.06
N GLU A 16 -16.10 -1.25 8.54
CA GLU A 16 -14.69 -1.29 8.96
C GLU A 16 -13.75 -1.03 7.77
N LEU A 17 -14.02 -1.66 6.62
CA LEU A 17 -13.24 -1.40 5.41
C LEU A 17 -13.35 0.07 4.98
N ALA A 18 -14.54 0.67 5.02
CA ALA A 18 -14.73 2.07 4.65
C ALA A 18 -14.01 3.04 5.62
N ASP A 19 -13.93 2.69 6.90
CA ASP A 19 -13.17 3.45 7.89
C ASP A 19 -11.66 3.33 7.63
N GLU A 20 -11.14 2.12 7.45
CA GLU A 20 -9.72 1.90 7.11
C GLU A 20 -9.32 2.60 5.81
N VAL A 21 -10.17 2.56 4.78
CA VAL A 21 -9.93 3.29 3.52
C VAL A 21 -9.90 4.79 3.75
N SER A 22 -10.83 5.33 4.54
CA SER A 22 -10.86 6.76 4.88
C SER A 22 -9.59 7.21 5.60
N ARG A 23 -9.15 6.41 6.57
CA ARG A 23 -7.93 6.66 7.36
C ARG A 23 -6.68 6.53 6.52
N LEU A 24 -6.52 5.45 5.76
CA LEU A 24 -5.36 5.26 4.91
C LEU A 24 -5.27 6.35 3.83
N ALA A 25 -6.40 6.77 3.26
CA ALA A 25 -6.42 7.88 2.31
C ALA A 25 -5.86 9.17 2.92
N ALA A 26 -6.28 9.53 4.14
CA ALA A 26 -5.73 10.68 4.85
C ALA A 26 -4.24 10.51 5.15
N GLY A 27 -3.82 9.34 5.64
CA GLY A 27 -2.42 9.04 5.90
C GLY A 27 -1.54 9.09 4.65
N LEU A 28 -2.04 8.63 3.49
CA LEU A 28 -1.30 8.71 2.22
C LEU A 28 -1.12 10.15 1.75
N LEU A 29 -2.10 11.04 2.00
CA LEU A 29 -1.93 12.48 1.76
C LEU A 29 -0.78 13.05 2.62
N ASP A 30 -0.69 12.65 3.90
CA ASP A 30 0.37 13.08 4.82
C ASP A 30 1.75 12.49 4.43
N VAL A 31 1.77 11.32 3.80
CA VAL A 31 2.97 10.74 3.17
C VAL A 31 3.40 11.55 1.93
N GLY A 32 2.53 12.42 1.41
CA GLY A 32 2.79 13.27 0.25
C GLY A 32 2.37 12.63 -1.07
N VAL A 33 1.35 11.76 -1.05
CA VAL A 33 0.66 11.29 -2.26
C VAL A 33 -0.38 12.34 -2.66
N GLY A 34 -0.34 12.78 -3.91
CA GLY A 34 -1.33 13.69 -4.51
C GLY A 34 -2.19 13.05 -5.59
N GLU A 35 -3.08 13.86 -6.18
CA GLU A 35 -3.82 13.48 -7.38
C GLU A 35 -2.85 13.19 -8.54
N GLY A 36 -3.05 12.08 -9.23
CA GLY A 36 -2.19 11.63 -10.34
C GLY A 36 -0.86 10.98 -9.92
N ASP A 37 -0.46 11.04 -8.65
CA ASP A 37 0.71 10.29 -8.17
C ASP A 37 0.46 8.78 -8.29
N VAL A 38 1.52 8.05 -8.66
CA VAL A 38 1.46 6.60 -8.78
C VAL A 38 1.91 5.94 -7.47
N VAL A 39 1.02 5.19 -6.85
CA VAL A 39 1.28 4.35 -5.67
C VAL A 39 1.44 2.90 -6.12
N ALA A 40 2.66 2.36 -6.00
CA ALA A 40 2.92 0.96 -6.29
C ALA A 40 2.63 0.09 -5.07
N ILE A 41 1.94 -1.02 -5.29
CA ILE A 41 1.56 -2.00 -4.26
C ILE A 41 2.39 -3.25 -4.50
N TYR A 42 3.29 -3.58 -3.58
CA TYR A 42 4.20 -4.73 -3.67
C TYR A 42 4.02 -5.67 -2.48
N MET A 43 2.97 -6.49 -2.53
CA MET A 43 2.61 -7.44 -1.49
C MET A 43 1.76 -8.57 -2.09
N PRO A 44 1.59 -9.71 -1.41
CA PRO A 44 0.64 -10.73 -1.87
C PRO A 44 -0.80 -10.22 -1.74
N ASN A 45 -1.76 -11.09 -2.03
CA ASN A 45 -3.17 -10.78 -1.82
C ASN A 45 -3.43 -10.63 -0.30
N LEU A 46 -3.28 -9.42 0.24
CA LEU A 46 -3.54 -9.02 1.63
C LEU A 46 -4.73 -8.05 1.68
N GLY A 47 -5.40 -7.95 2.82
CA GLY A 47 -6.47 -6.95 3.02
C GLY A 47 -5.99 -5.52 2.76
N GLU A 48 -4.78 -5.22 3.21
CA GLU A 48 -4.09 -3.94 3.05
C GLU A 48 -3.89 -3.56 1.58
N ALA A 49 -3.74 -4.54 0.69
CA ALA A 49 -3.65 -4.28 -0.75
C ALA A 49 -4.95 -3.67 -1.29
N PHE A 50 -6.11 -4.24 -0.91
CA PHE A 50 -7.42 -3.70 -1.30
C PHE A 50 -7.71 -2.37 -0.64
N THR A 51 -7.40 -2.22 0.65
CA THR A 51 -7.54 -0.94 1.35
C THR A 51 -6.70 0.14 0.66
N THR A 52 -5.48 -0.18 0.24
CA THR A 52 -4.58 0.74 -0.50
C THR A 52 -5.17 1.13 -1.86
N ILE A 53 -5.70 0.17 -2.62
CA ILE A 53 -6.37 0.44 -3.91
C ILE A 53 -7.52 1.44 -3.72
N HIS A 54 -8.41 1.18 -2.76
CA HIS A 54 -9.55 2.04 -2.50
C HIS A 54 -9.14 3.41 -1.93
N ALA A 55 -8.09 3.48 -1.13
CA ALA A 55 -7.54 4.74 -0.63
C ALA A 55 -6.97 5.59 -1.78
N CYS A 56 -6.23 4.99 -2.71
CA CYS A 56 -5.72 5.68 -3.90
C CYS A 56 -6.87 6.27 -4.73
N ASN A 57 -7.90 5.46 -5.02
CA ASN A 57 -9.08 5.89 -5.76
C ASN A 57 -9.81 7.06 -5.06
N ARG A 58 -9.82 7.08 -3.71
CA ARG A 58 -10.48 8.14 -2.93
C ARG A 58 -9.77 9.49 -3.03
N ILE A 59 -8.45 9.49 -3.19
CA ILE A 59 -7.64 10.72 -3.24
C ILE A 59 -7.23 11.13 -4.67
N GLY A 60 -7.70 10.40 -5.69
CA GLY A 60 -7.34 10.65 -7.09
C GLY A 60 -5.93 10.20 -7.47
N ALA A 61 -5.29 9.37 -6.64
CA ALA A 61 -4.02 8.74 -6.98
C ALA A 61 -4.23 7.53 -7.92
N VAL A 62 -3.20 7.17 -8.66
CA VAL A 62 -3.19 5.99 -9.53
C VAL A 62 -2.48 4.87 -8.79
N TYR A 63 -3.05 3.66 -8.76
CA TYR A 63 -2.36 2.51 -8.19
C TYR A 63 -1.78 1.61 -9.30
N THR A 64 -0.67 0.93 -8.99
CA THR A 64 -0.14 -0.19 -9.79
C THR A 64 0.22 -1.34 -8.86
N VAL A 65 0.00 -2.57 -9.29
CA VAL A 65 0.25 -3.76 -8.46
C VAL A 65 1.42 -4.54 -9.03
N LEU A 66 2.44 -4.77 -8.19
CA LEU A 66 3.59 -5.59 -8.50
C LEU A 66 3.39 -6.99 -7.91
N PHE A 67 3.72 -8.01 -8.70
CA PHE A 67 3.68 -9.39 -8.24
C PHE A 67 4.73 -9.61 -7.14
N SER A 68 4.32 -10.14 -5.99
CA SER A 68 5.19 -10.39 -4.83
C SER A 68 6.32 -11.39 -5.08
N GLY A 69 6.30 -12.14 -6.18
CA GLY A 69 7.40 -13.03 -6.57
C GLY A 69 8.45 -12.39 -7.48
N PHE A 70 8.35 -11.10 -7.80
CA PHE A 70 9.39 -10.42 -8.58
C PHE A 70 10.67 -10.24 -7.78
N GLY A 71 11.81 -10.49 -8.43
CA GLY A 71 13.12 -10.11 -7.92
C GLY A 71 13.43 -8.63 -8.16
N GLU A 72 14.56 -8.19 -7.63
CA GLU A 72 14.99 -6.79 -7.59
C GLU A 72 14.90 -6.04 -8.93
N GLU A 73 15.48 -6.60 -10.00
CA GLU A 73 15.48 -5.96 -11.33
C GLU A 73 14.07 -5.81 -11.91
N ALA A 74 13.22 -6.81 -11.70
CA ALA A 74 11.83 -6.78 -12.14
C ALA A 74 11.01 -5.75 -11.34
N VAL A 75 11.28 -5.59 -10.05
CA VAL A 75 10.69 -4.54 -9.21
C VAL A 75 11.14 -3.16 -9.71
N ALA A 76 12.45 -2.93 -9.84
CA ALA A 76 13.01 -1.66 -10.26
C ALA A 76 12.45 -1.18 -11.61
N SER A 77 12.48 -2.04 -12.62
CA SER A 77 11.99 -1.72 -13.96
C SER A 77 10.50 -1.32 -13.98
N ARG A 78 9.66 -1.97 -13.16
CA ARG A 78 8.23 -1.64 -13.07
C ARG A 78 7.96 -0.35 -12.33
N LEU A 79 8.69 -0.10 -11.24
CA LEU A 79 8.61 1.16 -10.51
C LEU A 79 9.03 2.35 -11.40
N GLN A 80 10.09 2.18 -12.18
CA GLN A 80 10.54 3.18 -13.16
C GLN A 80 9.51 3.38 -14.27
N ALA A 81 9.03 2.30 -14.90
CA ALA A 81 8.07 2.38 -16.00
C ALA A 81 6.75 3.03 -15.56
N ALA A 82 6.29 2.73 -14.34
CA ALA A 82 5.10 3.32 -13.77
C ALA A 82 5.33 4.73 -13.19
N ARG A 83 6.58 5.20 -13.12
CA ARG A 83 6.97 6.44 -12.42
C ARG A 83 6.39 6.50 -11.00
N ALA A 84 6.52 5.39 -10.28
CA ALA A 84 5.98 5.25 -8.93
C ALA A 84 6.58 6.30 -8.00
N ALA A 85 5.72 7.06 -7.33
CA ALA A 85 6.08 8.07 -6.35
C ALA A 85 6.19 7.49 -4.94
N VAL A 86 5.34 6.52 -4.61
CA VAL A 86 5.29 5.84 -3.31
C VAL A 86 5.14 4.33 -3.53
N VAL A 87 5.73 3.52 -2.65
CA VAL A 87 5.54 2.07 -2.63
C VAL A 87 4.91 1.65 -1.31
N VAL A 88 3.78 0.95 -1.35
CA VAL A 88 3.24 0.20 -0.20
C VAL A 88 3.66 -1.26 -0.34
N VAL A 89 4.44 -1.76 0.60
CA VAL A 89 5.10 -3.08 0.55
C VAL A 89 4.82 -3.85 1.82
N ALA A 90 4.67 -5.18 1.75
CA ALA A 90 4.70 -6.00 2.96
C ALA A 90 6.16 -6.31 3.35
N ASP A 91 6.47 -6.46 4.63
CA ASP A 91 7.79 -6.91 5.07
C ASP A 91 8.20 -8.24 4.42
N SER A 92 7.27 -9.19 4.31
CA SER A 92 7.43 -10.47 3.61
C SER A 92 6.12 -11.04 3.07
N SER A 93 6.25 -11.99 2.15
CA SER A 93 5.16 -12.89 1.72
C SER A 93 5.48 -14.32 2.12
N TYR A 94 4.46 -15.17 2.16
CA TYR A 94 4.63 -16.63 2.19
C TYR A 94 4.34 -17.19 0.80
N ARG A 95 5.11 -18.20 0.37
CA ARG A 95 4.84 -18.99 -0.83
C ARG A 95 5.38 -20.41 -0.67
N ARG A 96 4.51 -21.41 -0.79
CA ARG A 96 4.78 -22.83 -0.49
C ARG A 96 5.46 -22.99 0.88
N GLY A 97 4.95 -22.27 1.88
CA GLY A 97 5.50 -22.27 3.24
C GLY A 97 6.87 -21.58 3.41
N LYS A 98 7.46 -21.02 2.35
CA LYS A 98 8.71 -20.25 2.42
C LYS A 98 8.42 -18.76 2.51
N ARG A 99 9.19 -18.07 3.35
CA ARG A 99 9.17 -16.61 3.46
C ARG A 99 9.93 -15.98 2.29
N ILE A 100 9.33 -14.97 1.65
CA ILE A 100 9.91 -14.16 0.59
C ILE A 100 10.07 -12.73 1.14
N PRO A 101 11.30 -12.20 1.29
CA PRO A 101 11.55 -10.91 1.92
C PRO A 101 11.34 -9.76 0.93
N LEU A 102 10.11 -9.24 0.88
CA LEU A 102 9.72 -8.23 -0.11
C LEU A 102 10.35 -6.86 0.19
N LEU A 103 10.37 -6.45 1.46
CA LEU A 103 10.99 -5.18 1.84
C LEU A 103 12.48 -5.14 1.49
N GLU A 104 13.21 -6.23 1.74
CA GLU A 104 14.62 -6.34 1.35
C GLU A 104 14.80 -6.30 -0.17
N THR A 105 13.91 -6.95 -0.92
CA THR A 105 13.92 -6.89 -2.38
C THR A 105 13.70 -5.46 -2.89
N LEU A 106 12.79 -4.70 -2.26
CA LEU A 106 12.57 -3.29 -2.56
C LEU A 106 13.76 -2.42 -2.17
N ARG A 107 14.37 -2.65 -1.00
CA ARG A 107 15.56 -1.93 -0.53
C ARG A 107 16.73 -2.11 -1.48
N ALA A 108 16.97 -3.32 -1.98
CA ALA A 108 18.00 -3.55 -3.00
C ALA A 108 17.71 -2.75 -4.28
N ALA A 109 16.44 -2.66 -4.70
CA ALA A 109 16.01 -1.90 -5.87
C ALA A 109 16.02 -0.36 -5.69
N ARG A 110 16.23 0.17 -4.46
CA ARG A 110 16.16 1.62 -4.15
C ARG A 110 17.10 2.47 -5.00
N SER A 111 18.35 2.02 -5.16
CA SER A 111 19.37 2.77 -5.92
C SER A 111 18.96 2.98 -7.39
N ARG A 112 18.11 2.11 -7.93
CA ARG A 112 17.57 2.17 -9.29
C ARG A 112 16.24 2.91 -9.37
N THR A 113 15.63 3.27 -8.24
CA THR A 113 14.28 3.85 -8.19
C THR A 113 14.25 5.21 -7.48
N PRO A 114 15.07 6.19 -7.91
CA PRO A 114 15.15 7.50 -7.24
C PRO A 114 13.85 8.31 -7.28
N GLY A 115 12.90 7.94 -8.16
CA GLY A 115 11.57 8.55 -8.21
C GLY A 115 10.64 8.14 -7.05
N VAL A 116 10.97 7.05 -6.34
CA VAL A 116 10.19 6.60 -5.17
C VAL A 116 10.62 7.41 -3.95
N ARG A 117 9.76 8.34 -3.54
CA ARG A 117 10.02 9.31 -2.46
C ARG A 117 9.74 8.74 -1.07
N ALA A 118 8.81 7.79 -0.96
CA ALA A 118 8.43 7.19 0.32
C ALA A 118 8.04 5.71 0.17
N THR A 119 8.18 4.96 1.25
CA THR A 119 7.72 3.58 1.36
C THR A 119 6.86 3.40 2.60
N VAL A 120 5.72 2.72 2.44
CA VAL A 120 4.82 2.34 3.54
C VAL A 120 4.90 0.82 3.71
N VAL A 121 5.25 0.36 4.91
CA VAL A 121 5.55 -1.05 5.20
C VAL A 121 4.42 -1.69 5.98
N VAL A 122 3.81 -2.74 5.42
CA VAL A 122 2.83 -3.61 6.08
C VAL A 122 3.59 -4.68 6.85
N ASP A 123 3.34 -4.79 8.15
CA ASP A 123 3.86 -5.88 8.97
C ASP A 123 3.01 -7.14 8.76
N ARG A 124 3.47 -8.02 7.87
CA ARG A 124 2.80 -9.29 7.55
C ARG A 124 3.29 -10.43 8.44
N THR A 125 4.51 -10.35 8.96
CA THR A 125 5.12 -11.43 9.75
C THR A 125 4.92 -11.28 11.25
N GLY A 126 4.66 -10.07 11.74
CA GLY A 126 4.67 -9.73 13.16
C GLY A 126 6.08 -9.52 13.72
N ASP A 127 7.11 -9.53 12.88
CA ASP A 127 8.52 -9.42 13.30
C ASP A 127 8.92 -7.97 13.60
N ALA A 128 8.04 -6.99 13.37
CA ALA A 128 8.27 -5.55 13.61
C ALA A 128 9.62 -5.07 13.04
N VAL A 129 9.81 -5.29 11.73
CA VAL A 129 11.07 -5.01 11.03
C VAL A 129 11.51 -3.55 11.23
N PRO A 130 12.78 -3.26 11.58
CA PRO A 130 13.28 -1.90 11.73
C PRO A 130 13.12 -1.10 10.43
N LEU A 131 12.49 0.07 10.55
CA LEU A 131 12.30 1.00 9.45
C LEU A 131 13.48 1.97 9.36
N VAL A 132 13.86 2.32 8.13
CA VAL A 132 14.90 3.32 7.87
C VAL A 132 14.28 4.64 7.39
N GLU A 133 15.12 5.66 7.23
CA GLU A 133 14.67 6.95 6.71
C GLU A 133 13.94 6.80 5.36
N GLY A 134 12.79 7.45 5.23
CA GLY A 134 11.91 7.35 4.06
C GLY A 134 10.96 6.14 4.06
N GLU A 135 11.01 5.29 5.09
CA GLU A 135 10.05 4.21 5.34
C GLU A 135 9.15 4.56 6.53
N ARG A 136 7.86 4.20 6.43
CA ARG A 136 6.87 4.39 7.50
C ARG A 136 6.06 3.12 7.70
N SER A 137 5.65 2.83 8.92
CA SER A 137 4.75 1.72 9.21
C SER A 137 3.36 2.00 8.64
N TYR A 138 2.74 1.00 8.02
CA TYR A 138 1.36 1.08 7.56
C TYR A 138 0.40 1.37 8.72
N ALA A 139 0.66 0.81 9.91
CA ALA A 139 -0.14 1.06 11.10
C ALA A 139 -0.08 2.54 11.52
N ASP A 140 1.10 3.16 11.46
CA ASP A 140 1.28 4.57 11.80
C ASP A 140 0.62 5.48 10.78
N VAL A 141 0.71 5.15 9.49
CA VAL A 141 0.03 5.88 8.41
C VAL A 141 -1.49 5.80 8.59
N LEU A 142 -2.03 4.63 8.95
CA LEU A 142 -3.44 4.47 9.30
C LEU A 142 -3.83 5.27 10.55
N ALA A 143 -2.99 5.30 11.58
CA ALA A 143 -3.22 6.02 12.82
C ALA A 143 -3.30 7.53 12.58
N ALA A 144 -2.33 8.10 11.86
CA ALA A 144 -2.30 9.53 11.53
C ALA A 144 -3.57 9.98 10.79
N GLY A 145 -4.09 9.15 9.88
CA GLY A 145 -5.31 9.47 9.15
C GLY A 145 -6.62 9.37 9.94
N ALA A 146 -6.61 8.82 11.15
CA ALA A 146 -7.79 8.81 12.04
C ALA A 146 -8.19 10.22 12.48
N ASP A 147 -7.21 11.12 12.57
CA ASP A 147 -7.38 12.49 13.05
C ASP A 147 -7.65 13.49 11.91
N GLY A 148 -7.68 13.02 10.66
CA GLY A 148 -7.88 13.84 9.47
C GLY A 148 -9.35 14.23 9.19
N PRO A 149 -9.61 15.34 8.48
CA PRO A 149 -10.96 15.74 8.12
C PRO A 149 -11.61 14.70 7.19
N ARG A 150 -12.70 14.06 7.65
CA ARG A 150 -13.49 13.15 6.83
C ARG A 150 -14.13 13.94 5.68
N ARG A 151 -13.60 13.83 4.46
CA ARG A 151 -14.23 14.43 3.27
C ARG A 151 -15.70 14.02 3.20
N SER A 152 -16.56 15.00 2.88
CA SER A 152 -18.01 14.85 2.84
C SER A 152 -18.44 13.71 1.90
N ARG A 153 -19.60 13.14 2.22
CA ARG A 153 -20.21 12.03 1.49
C ARG A 153 -20.26 12.38 0.00
N TRP A 154 -19.66 11.54 -0.85
CA TRP A 154 -19.67 11.68 -2.31
C TRP A 154 -21.11 11.90 -2.80
N THR A 155 -21.37 13.03 -3.46
CA THR A 155 -22.62 13.31 -4.17
C THR A 155 -22.45 12.92 -5.63
N PRO A 156 -23.22 11.95 -6.16
CA PRO A 156 -23.17 11.60 -7.57
C PRO A 156 -23.50 12.82 -8.43
N THR A 157 -22.72 13.06 -9.49
CA THR A 157 -23.10 14.00 -10.54
C THR A 157 -24.34 13.45 -11.26
N PRO A 158 -25.45 14.20 -11.36
CA PRO A 158 -26.63 13.71 -12.05
C PRO A 158 -26.29 13.40 -13.51
N ARG A 159 -26.72 12.22 -13.99
CA ARG A 159 -26.55 11.83 -15.39
C ARG A 159 -27.33 12.82 -16.25
N ARG A 160 -26.65 13.46 -17.21
CA ARG A 160 -27.34 14.23 -18.25
C ARG A 160 -28.18 13.25 -19.08
N SER A 161 -29.49 13.51 -19.13
CA SER A 161 -30.46 12.87 -20.01
C SER A 161 -30.19 13.18 -21.48
#